data_AF-A0A352IYQ9-F1
#
_entry.id   AF-A0A352IYQ9-F1
#
_cell.length_a   1.000
_cell.length_b   1.000
_cell.length_c   1.000
_cell.angle_alpha   90.00
_cell.angle_beta   90.00
_cell.angle_gamma   90.00
#
_symmetry.space_group_name_H-M   'P 1'
#
loop_
_entity.id
_entity.type
_entity.pdbx_description
1 polymer ?
#
loop_
_entity_poly.entity_id
_entity_poly.type
_entity_poly.pdbx_seq_one_letter_code
_entity_poly.pdbx_strand_id
1 'polypeptide(L)' 'VAAKDGTLAALLGASPGASTAANAMINVIERCFPEKIKTPEWQERMKELVPSYGQSLVEDEALLTKVRERTLSTLKLG' A
#
# COMPACT_ATOMS: atom_id res chain seq x y z
N VAL A 1 16.13 -4.56 -2.49
CA VAL A 1 17.20 -3.56 -2.72
C VAL A 1 16.64 -2.48 -3.62
N ALA A 2 16.74 -1.20 -3.22
CA ALA A 2 16.40 -0.07 -4.09
C ALA A 2 17.70 0.64 -4.48
N ALA A 3 17.84 1.01 -5.74
CA ALA A 3 18.95 1.81 -6.24
C ALA A 3 18.94 3.19 -5.56
N LYS A 4 20.12 3.75 -5.35
CA LYS A 4 20.33 5.00 -4.58
C LYS A 4 19.60 6.22 -5.19
N ASP A 5 19.34 6.16 -6.49
CA ASP A 5 18.64 7.16 -7.29
C ASP A 5 17.13 6.87 -7.43
N GLY A 6 16.62 5.81 -6.81
CA GLY A 6 15.20 5.43 -6.83
C GLY A 6 14.68 4.87 -8.15
N THR A 7 15.52 4.78 -9.20
CA THR A 7 15.08 4.40 -10.55
C THR A 7 14.83 2.90 -10.72
N LEU A 8 15.35 2.07 -9.80
CA LEU A 8 15.21 0.63 -9.82
C LEU A 8 15.03 0.08 -8.41
N ALA A 9 13.98 -0.70 -8.18
CA ALA A 9 13.84 -1.53 -7.00
C ALA A 9 13.65 -2.99 -7.38
N ALA A 10 14.46 -3.85 -6.77
CA ALA A 10 14.35 -5.29 -6.88
C ALA A 10 13.96 -5.87 -5.52
N LEU A 11 12.83 -6.58 -5.48
CA LEU A 11 12.42 -7.43 -4.36
C LEU A 11 13.20 -8.76 -4.47
N LEU A 12 14.42 -8.77 -3.93
CA LEU A 12 15.31 -9.94 -3.92
C LEU A 12 15.10 -10.71 -2.61
N GLY A 13 14.35 -11.81 -2.67
CA GLY A 13 14.06 -12.71 -1.56
C GLY A 13 12.92 -13.67 -1.93
N ALA A 14 12.98 -14.91 -1.42
CA ALA A 14 11.98 -15.95 -1.69
C ALA A 14 10.55 -15.44 -1.46
N SER A 15 9.69 -15.62 -2.49
CA SER A 15 8.28 -15.21 -2.60
C SER A 15 7.65 -14.70 -1.29
N PRO A 16 7.41 -13.37 -1.14
CA PRO A 16 6.55 -12.87 -0.08
C PRO A 16 5.18 -13.53 -0.21
N GLY A 17 4.69 -14.18 0.85
CA GLY A 17 3.33 -14.70 0.88
C GLY A 17 2.31 -13.56 0.65
N ALA A 18 1.10 -13.90 0.22
CA ALA A 18 0.05 -12.92 -0.11
C ALA A 18 -0.19 -11.87 0.99
N SER A 19 0.00 -12.27 2.26
CA SER A 19 -0.13 -11.42 3.45
C SER A 19 0.92 -10.29 3.57
N THR A 20 2.03 -10.38 2.84
CA THR A 20 3.16 -9.43 2.94
C THR A 20 3.45 -8.71 1.63
N ALA A 21 3.02 -9.26 0.49
CA ALA A 21 3.30 -8.72 -0.83
C ALA A 21 2.76 -7.29 -1.02
N ALA A 22 1.54 -7.00 -0.57
CA ALA A 22 0.95 -5.67 -0.70
C ALA A 22 1.73 -4.60 0.08
N ASN A 23 2.08 -4.88 1.34
CA ASN A 23 2.87 -3.97 2.17
C ASN A 23 4.29 -3.79 1.61
N ALA A 24 4.92 -4.87 1.13
CA ALA A 24 6.22 -4.80 0.49
C ALA A 24 6.21 -3.90 -0.76
N MET A 25 5.17 -3.97 -1.59
CA MET A 25 5.03 -3.13 -2.78
C MET A 25 4.86 -1.65 -2.44
N ILE A 26 4.04 -1.32 -1.43
CA ILE A 26 3.89 0.07 -0.97
C ILE A 26 5.23 0.64 -0.52
N ASN A 27 5.99 -0.12 0.29
CA ASN A 27 7.33 0.28 0.73
C ASN A 27 8.29 0.52 -0.45
N VAL A 28 8.19 -0.27 -1.53
CA VAL A 28 8.99 -0.06 -2.74
C VAL A 28 8.62 1.25 -3.42
N ILE A 29 7.33 1.51 -3.59
CA ILE A 29 6.83 2.75 -4.22
C ILE A 29 7.31 3.98 -3.44
N GLU A 30 7.17 3.98 -2.12
CA GLU A 30 7.60 5.08 -1.25
C GLU A 30 9.10 5.35 -1.32
N ARG A 31 9.92 4.30 -1.42
CA ARG A 31 11.38 4.41 -1.52
C ARG A 31 11.87 4.85 -2.89
N CYS A 32 11.23 4.39 -3.96
CA CYS A 32 11.62 4.71 -5.33
C CYS A 32 11.14 6.09 -5.78
N PHE A 33 9.98 6.54 -5.27
CA PHE A 33 9.36 7.79 -5.71
C PHE A 33 9.03 8.72 -4.53
N PRO A 34 10.01 9.05 -3.66
CA PRO A 34 9.76 9.81 -2.43
C PRO A 34 9.24 11.23 -2.66
N GLU A 35 9.56 11.85 -3.80
CA GLU A 35 9.05 13.17 -4.14
C GLU A 35 7.66 13.10 -4.79
N LYS A 36 7.40 12.07 -5.61
CA LYS A 36 6.08 11.88 -6.21
C LYS A 36 5.05 11.48 -5.18
N ILE A 37 5.39 10.58 -4.26
CA ILE A 37 4.43 10.12 -3.24
C ILE A 37 3.93 11.28 -2.35
N LYS A 38 4.69 12.38 -2.24
CA LYS A 38 4.27 13.59 -1.51
C LYS A 38 3.32 14.49 -2.30
N THR A 39 3.16 14.28 -3.60
CA THR A 39 2.25 15.11 -4.42
C THR A 39 0.79 14.76 -4.12
N PRO A 40 -0.13 15.74 -4.21
CA PRO A 40 -1.56 15.49 -4.00
C PRO A 40 -2.12 14.40 -4.92
N GLU A 41 -1.70 14.39 -6.19
CA GLU A 41 -2.12 13.41 -7.19
C GLU A 41 -1.80 11.97 -6.78
N TRP A 42 -0.59 11.73 -6.29
CA TRP A 42 -0.19 10.38 -5.86
C TRP A 42 -0.81 10.01 -4.52
N GLN A 43 -0.98 10.96 -3.61
CA GLN A 43 -1.70 10.73 -2.36
C GLN A 43 -3.15 10.32 -2.62
N GLU A 44 -3.83 10.99 -3.55
CA GLU A 44 -5.18 10.63 -4.00
C GLU A 44 -5.20 9.24 -4.62
N ARG A 45 -4.31 8.97 -5.58
CA ARG A 45 -4.22 7.68 -6.25
C ARG A 45 -3.93 6.53 -5.29
N MET A 46 -3.07 6.73 -4.30
CA MET A 46 -2.77 5.72 -3.29
C MET A 46 -3.98 5.42 -2.42
N LYS A 47 -4.78 6.43 -2.07
CA LYS A 47 -6.01 6.24 -1.28
C LYS A 47 -7.13 5.57 -2.08
N GLU A 48 -7.19 5.75 -3.40
CA GLU A 48 -8.11 4.99 -4.24
C GLU A 48 -7.81 3.48 -4.20
N LEU A 49 -6.52 3.14 -4.37
CA LEU A 49 -6.01 1.77 -4.39
C LEU A 49 -6.06 1.12 -3.00
N VAL A 50 -5.62 1.87 -1.98
CA VAL A 50 -5.50 1.44 -0.58
C VAL A 50 -6.16 2.50 0.31
N PRO A 51 -7.47 2.37 0.63
CA PRO A 51 -8.22 3.39 1.37
C PRO A 51 -7.66 3.80 2.72
N SER A 52 -6.96 2.88 3.38
CA SER A 52 -6.30 3.12 4.66
C SER A 52 -4.87 3.62 4.53
N TYR A 53 -4.43 4.02 3.34
CA TYR A 53 -3.07 4.50 3.12
C TYR A 53 -2.78 5.73 3.99
N GLY A 54 -1.72 5.64 4.79
CA GLY A 54 -1.34 6.68 5.75
C GLY A 54 -2.18 6.72 7.03
N GLN A 55 -3.06 5.75 7.27
CA GLN A 55 -3.93 5.69 8.45
C GLN A 55 -3.74 4.37 9.21
N SER A 56 -3.86 4.42 10.53
CA SER A 56 -3.78 3.24 11.39
C SER A 56 -5.16 2.58 11.52
N LEU A 57 -5.29 1.36 10.99
CA LEU A 57 -6.50 0.53 11.18
C LEU A 57 -6.63 -0.02 12.61
N VAL A 58 -5.56 0.05 13.41
CA VAL A 58 -5.57 -0.37 14.82
C VAL A 58 -6.22 0.70 15.69
N GLU A 59 -6.03 1.97 15.34
CA GLU A 59 -6.51 3.12 16.13
C GLU A 59 -7.86 3.66 15.62
N ASP A 60 -8.25 3.31 14.39
CA ASP A 60 -9.49 3.77 13.75
C ASP A 60 -10.43 2.59 13.44
N GLU A 61 -11.30 2.28 14.39
CA GLU A 61 -12.30 1.20 14.29
C GLU A 61 -13.29 1.41 13.13
N ALA A 62 -13.70 2.66 12.90
CA ALA A 62 -14.65 2.99 11.85
C ALA A 62 -14.03 2.75 10.47
N LEU A 63 -12.76 3.15 10.30
CA LEU A 63 -12.01 2.89 9.08
C LEU A 63 -11.76 1.40 8.87
N LEU A 64 -11.41 0.65 9.92
CA LEU A 64 -11.24 -0.80 9.84
C LEU A 64 -12.51 -1.49 9.35
N THR A 65 -13.66 -1.12 9.91
CA THR A 65 -14.97 -1.68 9.52
C THR A 65 -15.23 -1.43 8.04
N LYS A 66 -15.08 -0.18 7.59
CA LYS A 66 -15.28 0.22 6.19
C LYS A 66 -14.35 -0.51 5.22
N VAL A 67 -13.07 -0.64 5.57
CA VAL A 67 -12.09 -1.35 4.75
C VAL A 67 -12.44 -2.84 4.66
N ARG A 68 -12.81 -3.45 5.78
CA ARG A 68 -13.19 -4.86 5.83
C ARG A 68 -14.41 -5.16 4.97
N GLU A 69 -15.46 -4.35 5.07
CA GLU A 69 -16.67 -4.47 4.23
C GLU A 69 -16.33 -4.35 2.75
N ARG A 70 -15.54 -3.33 2.37
CA ARG A 70 -15.08 -3.15 0.98
C ARG A 70 -14.33 -4.39 0.49
N THR A 71 -13.39 -4.92 1.27
CA THR A 71 -12.59 -6.08 0.89
C THR A 71 -13.44 -7.33 0.71
N LEU A 72 -14.35 -7.62 1.65
CA LEU A 72 -15.26 -8.76 1.56
C LEU A 72 -16.16 -8.69 0.32
N SER A 73 -16.74 -7.51 0.05
CA SER A 73 -17.58 -7.29 -1.13
C SER A 73 -16.79 -7.41 -2.43
N THR A 74 -15.61 -6.78 -2.52
CA THR A 74 -14.78 -6.78 -3.72
C THR A 74 -14.29 -8.20 -4.07
N LEU A 75 -13.91 -8.97 -3.06
CA LEU A 75 -13.38 -10.32 -3.23
C LEU A 75 -14.47 -11.40 -3.22
N LYS A 76 -15.75 -11.04 -3.05
CA LYS A 76 -16.89 -11.96 -2.95
C LYS A 76 -16.71 -13.02 -1.86
N LEU A 77 -16.26 -12.58 -0.70
CA LEU A 77 -16.03 -13.42 0.48
C LEU A 77 -17.13 -13.26 1.54
N GLY A 78 -18.21 -12.57 1.19
CA GLY A 78 -19.41 -12.36 2.01
C GLY A 78 -20.59 -13.15 1.50
#